data_AF-A0A1G2YLP8-F1
#
_entry.id   AF-A0A1G2YLP8-F1
#
_cell.length_a   1.000
_cell.length_b   1.000
_cell.length_c   1.000
_cell.angle_alpha   90.00
_cell.angle_beta   90.00
_cell.angle_gamma   90.00
#
_symmetry.space_group_name_H-M   'P 1'
#
loop_
_entity.id
_entity.type
_entity.pdbx_description
1 polymer ?
#
loop_
_entity_poly.entity_id
_entity_poly.type
_entity_poly.pdbx_seq_one_letter_code
_entity_poly.pdbx_strand_id
1 'polypeptide(L)'
;MEAQSLVKKAIIRKGFTLIELLVVISIISLLMAILLPSLNRAKQSAYAVKCAANGKNVGTAMEVFAAENEQLYPNSYLYCAIRGNPYWEKSKQFETFQSNGYIHWSYSLFNSGGCNESAFECPAIPHRGIPRTNPGGNPDDWERGQVDMDGCSGQNPGLKDFQASRIAYTGNGAIITRNKFEESYRGKYIRFNRSVRASQIRAPGNVILATEFNNDWKAIAVGGGTYDSALLVKSHRPITPFLSLATGSDVYSSGPYLGFRLGDTGPTFGIVPTNQVGANAINKVPLNAVGRHHPGSYRGNIPVKASDMGGTANFIFCDGHVERKHVLETCEQFQWGDRFYGITGTNNVIKAR
;
A
#
# COMPACT_ATOMS: atom_id res chain seq x y z
N MET A 1 74.77 -51.49 25.01
CA MET A 1 73.65 -51.62 24.05
C MET A 1 72.85 -50.33 24.13
N GLU A 2 72.75 -49.64 23.00
CA GLU A 2 72.54 -48.19 22.85
C GLU A 2 71.18 -47.67 23.33
N ALA A 3 71.17 -46.50 23.97
CA ALA A 3 69.98 -45.68 24.17
C ALA A 3 69.78 -44.79 22.94
N GLN A 4 68.77 -45.09 22.12
CA GLN A 4 68.39 -44.26 20.97
C GLN A 4 67.65 -43.00 21.45
N SER A 5 68.26 -41.83 21.22
CA SER A 5 67.67 -40.51 21.43
C SER A 5 66.62 -40.23 20.34
N LEU A 6 65.35 -40.13 20.73
CA LEU A 6 64.24 -39.71 19.87
C LEU A 6 64.19 -38.18 19.79
N VAL A 7 64.83 -37.59 18.79
CA VAL A 7 64.69 -36.16 18.47
C VAL A 7 63.32 -35.92 17.83
N LYS A 8 62.35 -35.40 18.60
CA LYS A 8 61.09 -34.88 18.07
C LYS A 8 61.37 -33.65 17.19
N LYS A 9 61.17 -33.77 15.88
CA LYS A 9 61.14 -32.61 14.95
C LYS A 9 60.00 -31.68 15.37
N ALA A 10 60.32 -30.54 15.97
CA ALA A 10 59.37 -29.47 16.18
C ALA A 10 58.99 -28.87 14.81
N ILE A 11 57.75 -29.09 14.37
CA ILE A 11 57.21 -28.41 13.20
C ILE A 11 56.97 -26.95 13.60
N ILE A 12 57.90 -26.07 13.26
CA ILE A 12 57.72 -24.62 13.41
C ILE A 12 56.59 -24.23 12.45
N ARG A 13 55.38 -24.02 12.99
CA ARG A 13 54.28 -23.45 12.22
C ARG A 13 54.67 -22.00 11.90
N LYS A 14 54.80 -21.68 10.60
CA LYS A 14 54.99 -20.30 10.16
C LYS A 14 53.76 -19.49 10.61
N GLY A 15 53.98 -18.48 11.45
CA GLY A 15 52.94 -17.53 11.84
C GLY A 15 52.63 -16.58 10.69
N PHE A 16 51.38 -16.14 10.59
CA PHE A 16 50.98 -15.10 9.66
C PHE A 16 51.67 -13.78 10.02
N THR A 17 52.23 -13.09 9.05
CA THR A 17 52.78 -11.74 9.23
C THR A 17 51.67 -10.70 9.21
N LEU A 18 51.91 -9.57 9.87
CA LEU A 18 50.99 -8.43 9.86
C LEU A 18 50.69 -7.94 8.42
N ILE A 19 51.70 -7.97 7.55
CA ILE A 19 51.58 -7.56 6.15
C ILE A 19 50.69 -8.53 5.37
N GLU A 20 50.87 -9.83 5.53
CA GLU A 20 50.02 -10.83 4.88
C GLU A 20 48.54 -10.68 5.29
N LEU A 21 48.28 -10.40 6.57
CA LEU A 21 46.93 -10.12 7.04
C LEU A 21 46.36 -8.81 6.44
N LEU A 22 47.17 -7.75 6.41
CA LEU A 22 46.79 -6.44 5.85
C LEU A 22 46.42 -6.53 4.36
N VAL A 23 47.21 -7.26 3.57
CA VAL A 23 46.93 -7.45 2.14
C VAL A 23 45.60 -8.20 1.94
N VAL A 24 45.35 -9.25 2.75
CA VAL A 24 44.11 -10.03 2.65
C VAL A 24 42.87 -9.18 2.96
N ILE A 25 42.88 -8.42 4.05
CA ILE A 25 41.74 -7.55 4.38
C ILE A 25 41.54 -6.43 3.34
N SER A 26 42.64 -5.95 2.73
CA SER A 26 42.58 -4.93 1.67
C SER A 26 41.96 -5.48 0.38
N ILE A 27 42.26 -6.74 0.03
CA ILE A 27 41.63 -7.40 -1.12
C ILE A 27 40.14 -7.67 -0.83
N ILE A 28 39.81 -8.18 0.36
CA ILE A 28 38.42 -8.42 0.75
C ILE A 28 37.61 -7.11 0.73
N SER A 29 38.15 -6.01 1.24
CA SER A 29 37.45 -4.72 1.27
C SER A 29 37.20 -4.18 -0.14
N LEU A 30 38.17 -4.31 -1.06
CA LEU A 30 38.01 -3.94 -2.47
C LEU A 30 36.93 -4.77 -3.16
N LEU A 31 36.93 -6.09 -2.96
CA LEU A 31 35.92 -6.98 -3.52
C LEU A 31 34.52 -6.66 -2.97
N MET A 32 34.40 -6.42 -1.66
CA MET A 32 33.14 -6.03 -1.03
C MET A 32 32.62 -4.67 -1.54
N ALA A 33 33.52 -3.71 -1.81
CA ALA A 33 33.14 -2.40 -2.34
C ALA A 33 32.44 -2.48 -3.70
N ILE A 34 32.83 -3.45 -4.54
CA ILE A 34 32.23 -3.69 -5.86
C ILE A 34 30.97 -4.59 -5.74
N LEU A 35 31.00 -5.58 -4.83
CA LEU A 35 29.94 -6.57 -4.69
C LEU A 35 28.67 -6.01 -4.01
N LEU A 36 28.81 -5.22 -2.94
CA LEU A 36 27.68 -4.74 -2.15
C LEU A 36 26.69 -3.88 -2.96
N PRO A 37 27.12 -2.92 -3.81
CA PRO A 37 26.20 -2.16 -4.66
C PRO A 37 25.42 -3.06 -5.63
N SER A 38 26.08 -4.06 -6.22
CA SER A 38 25.48 -5.00 -7.16
C SER A 38 24.43 -5.89 -6.47
N LEU A 39 24.79 -6.47 -5.32
CA LEU A 39 23.91 -7.31 -4.52
C LEU A 39 22.67 -6.54 -4.04
N ASN A 40 22.84 -5.28 -3.63
CA ASN A 40 21.73 -4.41 -3.24
C ASN A 40 20.75 -4.18 -4.40
N ARG A 41 21.24 -3.93 -5.62
CA ARG A 41 20.38 -3.79 -6.82
C ARG A 41 19.66 -5.09 -7.17
N ALA A 42 20.36 -6.23 -7.09
CA ALA A 42 19.76 -7.55 -7.32
C ALA A 42 18.64 -7.85 -6.30
N LYS A 43 18.88 -7.56 -5.02
CA LYS A 43 17.90 -7.71 -3.93
C LYS A 43 16.65 -6.85 -4.15
N GLN A 44 16.81 -5.59 -4.54
CA GLN A 44 15.67 -4.70 -4.84
C GLN A 44 14.86 -5.21 -6.04
N SER A 45 15.53 -5.73 -7.06
CA SER A 45 14.86 -6.33 -8.23
C SER A 45 14.07 -7.58 -7.84
N ALA A 46 14.65 -8.45 -7.02
CA ALA A 46 13.97 -9.64 -6.50
C ALA A 46 12.76 -9.29 -5.64
N TYR A 47 12.85 -8.23 -4.82
CA TYR A 47 11.72 -7.73 -4.05
C TYR A 47 10.61 -7.19 -4.94
N ALA A 48 10.92 -6.44 -6.00
CA ALA A 48 9.94 -5.97 -6.97
C ALA A 48 9.17 -7.12 -7.61
N VAL A 49 9.88 -8.18 -8.03
CA VAL A 49 9.28 -9.40 -8.61
C VAL A 49 8.40 -10.12 -7.59
N LYS A 50 8.86 -10.27 -6.34
CA LYS A 50 8.05 -10.93 -5.29
C LYS A 50 6.79 -10.12 -4.96
N CYS A 51 6.87 -8.80 -4.91
CA CYS A 51 5.70 -7.97 -4.71
C CYS A 51 4.75 -8.11 -5.92
N ALA A 52 5.23 -8.02 -7.16
CA ALA A 52 4.39 -8.25 -8.34
C ALA A 52 3.68 -9.62 -8.33
N ALA A 53 4.37 -10.70 -7.93
CA ALA A 53 3.76 -12.03 -7.78
C ALA A 53 2.69 -12.07 -6.68
N ASN A 54 2.93 -11.41 -5.55
CA ASN A 54 1.94 -11.26 -4.48
C ASN A 54 0.71 -10.46 -4.98
N GLY A 55 0.92 -9.38 -5.74
CA GLY A 55 -0.15 -8.62 -6.38
C GLY A 55 -0.96 -9.46 -7.38
N LYS A 56 -0.31 -10.35 -8.14
CA LYS A 56 -1.00 -11.29 -9.03
C LYS A 56 -1.91 -12.23 -8.25
N ASN A 57 -1.44 -12.75 -7.10
CA ASN A 57 -2.27 -13.58 -6.23
C ASN A 57 -3.48 -12.80 -5.68
N VAL A 58 -3.30 -11.54 -5.29
CA VAL A 58 -4.40 -10.67 -4.86
C VAL A 58 -5.40 -10.41 -6.00
N GLY A 59 -4.92 -10.11 -7.21
CA GLY A 59 -5.77 -9.90 -8.38
C GLY A 59 -6.58 -11.14 -8.73
N THR A 60 -5.95 -12.32 -8.77
CA THR A 60 -6.65 -13.59 -8.98
C THR A 60 -7.69 -13.85 -7.89
N ALA A 61 -7.35 -13.63 -6.62
CA ALA A 61 -8.29 -13.81 -5.50
C ALA A 61 -9.48 -12.86 -5.58
N MET A 62 -9.27 -11.64 -6.09
CA MET A 62 -10.35 -10.68 -6.32
C MET A 62 -11.34 -11.18 -7.38
N GLU A 63 -10.84 -11.75 -8.48
CA GLU A 63 -11.69 -12.30 -9.53
C GLU A 63 -12.48 -13.53 -9.06
N VAL A 64 -11.85 -14.40 -8.25
CA VAL A 64 -12.54 -15.52 -7.59
C VAL A 64 -13.63 -14.98 -6.67
N PHE A 65 -13.32 -14.00 -5.83
CA PHE A 65 -14.30 -13.39 -4.94
C PHE A 65 -15.47 -12.77 -5.72
N ALA A 66 -15.20 -12.01 -6.78
CA ALA A 66 -16.24 -11.42 -7.60
C ALA A 66 -17.13 -12.50 -8.24
N ALA A 67 -16.53 -13.59 -8.75
CA ALA A 67 -17.28 -14.71 -9.33
C ALA A 67 -18.24 -15.37 -8.33
N GLU A 68 -17.82 -15.51 -7.07
CA GLU A 68 -18.64 -16.07 -5.98
C GLU A 68 -19.68 -15.10 -5.42
N ASN A 69 -19.53 -13.79 -5.65
CA ASN A 69 -20.35 -12.73 -5.07
C ASN A 69 -21.12 -11.95 -6.16
N GLU A 70 -21.78 -12.65 -7.08
CA GLU A 70 -22.61 -12.05 -8.13
C GLU A 70 -21.89 -11.00 -9.00
N GLN A 71 -20.59 -11.19 -9.25
CA GLN A 71 -19.75 -10.24 -9.98
C GLN A 71 -19.55 -8.92 -9.24
N LEU A 72 -19.69 -8.88 -7.91
CA LEU A 72 -19.49 -7.68 -7.09
C LEU A 72 -18.09 -7.67 -6.47
N TYR A 73 -17.38 -6.55 -6.63
CA TYR A 73 -16.17 -6.27 -5.87
C TYR A 73 -16.54 -5.90 -4.41
N PRO A 74 -15.66 -6.21 -3.45
CA PRO A 74 -15.88 -5.89 -2.04
C PRO A 74 -15.85 -4.37 -1.81
N ASN A 75 -16.51 -3.92 -0.75
CA ASN A 75 -16.34 -2.55 -0.24
C ASN A 75 -14.97 -2.43 0.44
N SER A 76 -14.40 -1.22 0.49
CA SER A 76 -13.08 -0.98 1.11
C SER A 76 -13.05 -1.43 2.56
N TYR A 77 -14.14 -1.14 3.29
CA TYR A 77 -14.36 -1.67 4.61
C TYR A 77 -15.84 -1.63 4.99
N LEU A 78 -16.18 -2.44 5.99
CA LEU A 78 -17.45 -2.46 6.72
C LEU A 78 -17.18 -2.23 8.20
N TYR A 79 -18.16 -1.69 8.94
CA TYR A 79 -18.07 -1.63 10.40
C TYR A 79 -18.45 -2.98 11.01
N CYS A 80 -17.67 -3.43 12.00
CA CYS A 80 -18.07 -4.55 12.82
C CYS A 80 -19.31 -4.20 13.64
N ALA A 81 -20.33 -5.05 13.60
CA ALA A 81 -21.53 -4.88 14.41
C ALA A 81 -21.26 -5.21 15.88
N ILE A 82 -20.31 -6.12 16.14
CA ILE A 82 -19.85 -6.50 17.47
C ILE A 82 -18.35 -6.16 17.55
N ARG A 83 -17.94 -5.54 18.66
CA ARG A 83 -16.55 -5.12 18.87
C ARG A 83 -15.59 -6.30 18.81
N GLY A 84 -14.55 -6.19 17.99
CA GLY A 84 -13.52 -7.23 17.84
C GLY A 84 -14.03 -8.53 17.21
N ASN A 85 -15.14 -8.48 16.47
CA ASN A 85 -15.74 -9.63 15.78
C ASN A 85 -16.05 -9.28 14.31
N PRO A 86 -15.78 -10.15 13.32
CA PRO A 86 -15.98 -9.82 11.90
C PRO A 86 -17.44 -9.91 11.44
N TYR A 87 -18.39 -10.03 12.37
CA TYR A 87 -19.81 -9.96 12.07
C TYR A 87 -20.20 -8.52 11.70
N TRP A 88 -20.93 -8.37 10.60
CA TRP A 88 -21.53 -7.10 10.18
C TRP A 88 -22.98 -7.32 9.78
N GLU A 89 -23.78 -6.26 9.93
CA GLU A 89 -25.16 -6.23 9.49
C GLU A 89 -25.48 -4.86 8.90
N LYS A 90 -26.46 -4.83 7.98
CA LYS A 90 -26.82 -3.64 7.20
C LYS A 90 -27.26 -2.47 8.09
N SER A 91 -28.08 -2.72 9.11
CA SER A 91 -28.55 -1.73 10.11
C SER A 91 -27.40 -0.97 10.76
N LYS A 92 -26.27 -1.64 11.01
CA LYS A 92 -25.08 -1.06 11.67
C LYS A 92 -24.13 -0.34 10.72
N GLN A 93 -24.42 -0.31 9.42
CA GLN A 93 -23.61 0.47 8.47
C GLN A 93 -24.11 1.92 8.34
N PHE A 94 -25.34 2.20 8.77
CA PHE A 94 -25.97 3.51 8.68
C PHE A 94 -25.60 4.46 9.83
N GLU A 95 -25.11 3.93 10.96
CA GLU A 95 -24.66 4.71 12.11
C GLU A 95 -23.13 4.62 12.30
N THR A 96 -22.56 5.46 13.15
CA THR A 96 -21.11 5.48 13.38
C THR A 96 -20.66 4.43 14.40
N PHE A 97 -20.42 3.19 13.95
CA PHE A 97 -19.86 2.10 14.78
C PHE A 97 -18.33 1.96 14.66
N GLN A 98 -17.64 3.09 14.51
CA GLN A 98 -16.18 3.11 14.28
C GLN A 98 -15.38 2.43 15.41
N SER A 99 -15.92 2.41 16.63
CA SER A 99 -15.29 1.85 17.83
C SER A 99 -15.25 0.32 17.88
N ASN A 100 -15.94 -0.37 16.98
CA ASN A 100 -16.03 -1.84 17.01
C ASN A 100 -14.94 -2.54 16.18
N GLY A 101 -14.21 -1.78 15.35
CA GLY A 101 -13.29 -2.31 14.37
C GLY A 101 -13.88 -2.37 12.95
N TYR A 102 -13.02 -2.75 12.01
CA TYR A 102 -13.31 -2.71 10.58
C TYR A 102 -13.15 -4.09 9.96
N ILE A 103 -14.01 -4.44 9.00
CA ILE A 103 -13.81 -5.58 8.09
C ILE A 103 -13.33 -5.01 6.76
N HIS A 104 -12.09 -5.25 6.40
CA HIS A 104 -11.44 -4.69 5.23
C HIS A 104 -11.56 -5.61 4.02
N TRP A 105 -11.51 -5.07 2.79
CA TRP A 105 -11.63 -5.86 1.56
C TRP A 105 -10.63 -7.02 1.47
N SER A 106 -9.41 -6.85 2.00
CA SER A 106 -8.42 -7.93 2.01
C SER A 106 -8.86 -9.12 2.85
N TYR A 107 -9.55 -8.89 3.97
CA TYR A 107 -10.12 -9.96 4.79
C TYR A 107 -11.18 -10.74 4.02
N SER A 108 -12.01 -10.08 3.21
CA SER A 108 -12.97 -10.76 2.34
C SER A 108 -12.30 -11.76 1.39
N LEU A 109 -11.07 -11.49 0.92
CA LEU A 109 -10.37 -12.37 -0.01
C LEU A 109 -9.69 -13.56 0.66
N PHE A 110 -9.01 -13.37 1.80
CA PHE A 110 -8.34 -14.51 2.45
C PHE A 110 -9.28 -15.30 3.36
N ASN A 111 -10.34 -14.68 3.89
CA ASN A 111 -11.35 -15.38 4.69
C ASN A 111 -12.24 -16.30 3.84
N SER A 112 -12.44 -15.96 2.55
CA SER A 112 -13.11 -16.85 1.58
C SER A 112 -12.19 -17.96 1.04
N GLY A 113 -10.89 -17.95 1.38
CA GLY A 113 -9.92 -18.91 0.86
C GLY A 113 -9.37 -18.57 -0.53
N GLY A 114 -9.70 -17.40 -1.10
CA GLY A 114 -9.20 -16.97 -2.41
C GLY A 114 -7.69 -16.72 -2.45
N CYS A 115 -7.08 -16.37 -1.31
CA CYS A 115 -5.62 -16.30 -1.15
C CYS A 115 -5.18 -16.43 0.31
N ASN A 116 -3.88 -16.63 0.53
CA ASN A 116 -3.27 -16.53 1.87
C ASN A 116 -3.10 -15.06 2.28
N GLU A 117 -3.16 -14.78 3.59
CA GLU A 117 -2.90 -13.44 4.14
C GLU A 117 -1.52 -12.88 3.73
N SER A 118 -0.52 -13.74 3.56
CA SER A 118 0.83 -13.36 3.10
C SER A 118 0.89 -12.86 1.65
N ALA A 119 -0.18 -13.02 0.86
CA ALA A 119 -0.31 -12.38 -0.45
C ALA A 119 -0.39 -10.85 -0.35
N PHE A 120 -0.75 -10.32 0.81
CA PHE A 120 -0.80 -8.88 1.07
C PHE A 120 0.52 -8.31 1.60
N GLU A 121 1.54 -9.15 1.78
CA GLU A 121 2.87 -8.71 2.19
C GLU A 121 3.70 -8.23 1.00
N CYS A 122 4.73 -7.43 1.27
CA CYS A 122 5.75 -7.09 0.30
C CYS A 122 7.12 -6.90 0.96
N PRO A 123 8.14 -7.71 0.62
CA PRO A 123 9.43 -7.72 1.30
C PRO A 123 10.26 -6.44 1.20
N ALA A 124 9.92 -5.54 0.27
CA ALA A 124 10.55 -4.22 0.18
C ALA A 124 9.90 -3.17 1.09
N ILE A 125 8.86 -3.50 1.87
CA ILE A 125 8.28 -2.64 2.91
C ILE A 125 8.84 -3.11 4.26
N PRO A 126 9.25 -2.20 5.17
CA PRO A 126 9.55 -2.56 6.56
C PRO A 126 8.38 -3.37 7.16
N HIS A 127 8.69 -4.42 7.93
CA HIS A 127 7.69 -5.36 8.47
C HIS A 127 6.75 -5.97 7.42
N ARG A 128 7.13 -5.90 6.13
CA ARG A 128 6.41 -6.42 4.96
C ARG A 128 5.04 -5.82 4.69
N GLY A 129 4.69 -4.70 5.34
CA GLY A 129 3.44 -3.97 5.09
C GLY A 129 3.13 -3.01 6.24
N ILE A 130 2.06 -2.24 6.09
CA ILE A 130 1.66 -1.27 7.12
C ILE A 130 0.70 -1.90 8.14
N PRO A 131 0.70 -1.41 9.39
CA PRO A 131 -0.21 -1.89 10.42
C PRO A 131 -1.67 -1.55 10.11
N ARG A 132 -2.58 -2.32 10.71
CA ARG A 132 -4.03 -2.05 10.71
C ARG A 132 -4.31 -0.79 11.51
N THR A 133 -5.49 -0.18 11.37
CA THR A 133 -5.87 0.92 12.27
C THR A 133 -5.93 0.45 13.72
N ASN A 134 -6.53 -0.72 13.95
CA ASN A 134 -6.55 -1.42 15.21
C ASN A 134 -5.78 -2.74 15.09
N PRO A 135 -4.49 -2.78 15.46
CA PRO A 135 -3.64 -3.96 15.28
C PRO A 135 -4.04 -5.17 16.14
N GLY A 136 -4.66 -4.93 17.30
CA GLY A 136 -5.08 -5.98 18.22
C GLY A 136 -4.02 -6.31 19.28
N GLY A 137 -4.09 -7.55 19.80
CA GLY A 137 -3.26 -8.00 20.92
C GLY A 137 -1.82 -8.42 20.58
N ASN A 138 -1.42 -8.47 19.31
CA ASN A 138 -0.07 -8.88 18.92
C ASN A 138 0.87 -7.65 18.85
N PRO A 139 1.96 -7.56 19.66
CA PRO A 139 2.88 -6.43 19.63
C PRO A 139 3.55 -6.23 18.27
N ASP A 140 3.79 -7.32 17.54
CA ASP A 140 4.48 -7.29 16.25
C ASP A 140 3.62 -6.68 15.14
N ASP A 141 2.34 -6.40 15.38
CA ASP A 141 1.45 -5.72 14.43
C ASP A 141 1.40 -4.19 14.64
N TRP A 142 2.10 -3.65 15.65
CA TRP A 142 2.12 -2.22 15.98
C TRP A 142 3.34 -1.49 15.41
N GLU A 143 3.15 -0.25 14.97
CA GLU A 143 4.25 0.66 14.63
C GLU A 143 4.57 1.62 15.77
N ARG A 144 5.83 2.06 15.87
CA ARG A 144 6.23 3.02 16.90
C ARG A 144 5.45 4.32 16.75
N GLY A 145 4.78 4.73 17.84
CA GLY A 145 3.97 5.95 17.89
C GLY A 145 2.54 5.78 17.38
N GLN A 146 2.18 4.61 16.84
CA GLN A 146 0.79 4.32 16.50
C GLN A 146 -0.07 4.24 17.77
N VAL A 147 -1.28 4.78 17.68
CA VAL A 147 -2.39 4.45 18.58
C VAL A 147 -3.53 3.78 17.81
N ASP A 148 -4.29 2.93 18.50
CA ASP A 148 -5.58 2.46 18.01
C ASP A 148 -6.70 3.48 18.31
N MET A 149 -7.96 3.12 18.00
CA MET A 149 -9.09 4.02 18.23
C MET A 149 -9.44 4.26 19.70
N ASP A 150 -8.95 3.44 20.62
CA ASP A 150 -9.11 3.66 22.06
C ASP A 150 -8.00 4.57 22.62
N GLY A 151 -6.99 4.91 21.82
CA GLY A 151 -5.82 5.65 22.25
C GLY A 151 -4.73 4.76 22.88
N CYS A 152 -4.84 3.44 22.77
CA CYS A 152 -3.80 2.53 23.22
C CYS A 152 -2.64 2.53 22.22
N SER A 153 -1.40 2.59 22.71
CA SER A 153 -0.17 2.55 21.89
C SER A 153 0.55 1.19 21.96
N GLY A 154 -0.22 0.11 22.10
CA GLY A 154 0.27 -1.25 22.34
C GLY A 154 -0.88 -2.24 22.49
N GLN A 155 -0.55 -3.53 22.73
CA GLN A 155 -1.49 -4.67 22.71
C GLN A 155 -2.91 -4.34 23.21
N ASN A 156 -3.90 -4.47 22.33
CA ASN A 156 -5.32 -4.34 22.67
C ASN A 156 -6.13 -5.51 22.08
N PRO A 157 -6.23 -6.66 22.76
CA PRO A 157 -6.94 -7.82 22.22
C PRO A 157 -8.45 -7.59 22.06
N GLY A 158 -9.02 -6.58 22.73
CA GLY A 158 -10.45 -6.26 22.65
C GLY A 158 -10.85 -5.44 21.41
N LEU A 159 -9.88 -4.94 20.64
CA LEU A 159 -10.14 -4.17 19.43
C LEU A 159 -9.16 -4.55 18.33
N LYS A 160 -9.67 -5.24 17.30
CA LYS A 160 -8.89 -5.68 16.14
C LYS A 160 -9.67 -5.43 14.87
N ASP A 161 -8.99 -4.88 13.87
CA ASP A 161 -9.52 -4.83 12.52
C ASP A 161 -9.35 -6.18 11.84
N PHE A 162 -10.35 -6.63 11.10
CA PHE A 162 -10.30 -7.79 10.23
C PHE A 162 -9.78 -7.34 8.87
N GLN A 163 -8.46 -7.36 8.75
CA GLN A 163 -7.67 -6.93 7.61
C GLN A 163 -6.49 -7.89 7.45
N ALA A 164 -5.65 -7.75 6.42
CA ALA A 164 -4.36 -8.43 6.46
C ALA A 164 -3.46 -7.72 7.49
N SER A 165 -2.67 -8.45 8.29
CA SER A 165 -1.83 -7.88 9.37
C SER A 165 -0.87 -6.84 8.85
N ARG A 166 -0.39 -7.07 7.64
CA ARG A 166 0.53 -6.21 6.93
C ARG A 166 -0.01 -6.05 5.52
N ILE A 167 -0.53 -4.87 5.21
CA ILE A 167 -1.08 -4.58 3.88
C ILE A 167 -0.08 -3.78 3.05
N ALA A 168 0.34 -4.35 1.93
CA ALA A 168 1.29 -3.73 1.01
C ALA A 168 0.61 -3.13 -0.24
N TYR A 169 -0.71 -3.22 -0.36
CA TYR A 169 -1.46 -2.74 -1.53
C TYR A 169 -2.70 -1.97 -1.12
N THR A 170 -3.02 -0.92 -1.86
CA THR A 170 -4.24 -0.13 -1.68
C THR A 170 -5.18 -0.30 -2.86
N GLY A 171 -6.45 -0.53 -2.56
CA GLY A 171 -7.51 -0.57 -3.56
C GLY A 171 -7.79 0.78 -4.22
N ASN A 172 -8.13 0.74 -5.49
CA ASN A 172 -8.74 1.86 -6.21
C ASN A 172 -10.15 2.09 -5.66
N GLY A 173 -10.40 3.26 -5.09
CA GLY A 173 -11.67 3.66 -4.47
C GLY A 173 -12.84 3.78 -5.45
N ALA A 174 -12.57 3.81 -6.76
CA ALA A 174 -13.60 3.73 -7.79
C ALA A 174 -14.16 2.31 -7.98
N ILE A 175 -13.45 1.28 -7.51
CA ILE A 175 -13.85 -0.13 -7.61
C ILE A 175 -14.12 -0.68 -6.22
N ILE A 176 -13.18 -0.49 -5.30
CA ILE A 176 -13.24 -0.89 -3.90
C ILE A 176 -13.75 0.32 -3.10
N THR A 177 -15.05 0.56 -3.17
CA THR A 177 -15.69 1.79 -2.70
C THR A 177 -15.76 1.91 -1.18
N ARG A 178 -15.80 3.16 -0.69
CA ARG A 178 -15.94 3.47 0.73
C ARG A 178 -17.40 3.49 1.20
N ASN A 179 -17.63 3.17 2.47
CA ASN A 179 -18.92 3.24 3.17
C ASN A 179 -19.41 4.66 3.54
N LYS A 180 -19.35 5.61 2.60
CA LYS A 180 -19.69 7.03 2.87
C LYS A 180 -20.60 7.67 1.82
N PHE A 181 -21.45 6.89 1.18
CA PHE A 181 -22.48 7.45 0.31
C PHE A 181 -23.56 8.08 1.17
N GLU A 182 -23.86 9.36 0.93
CA GLU A 182 -24.93 10.10 1.60
C GLU A 182 -26.02 10.35 0.55
N GLU A 183 -27.27 10.06 0.91
CA GLU A 183 -28.44 10.52 0.16
C GLU A 183 -29.03 11.69 0.95
N SER A 184 -28.90 12.92 0.44
CA SER A 184 -29.45 14.08 1.13
C SER A 184 -30.95 14.17 0.93
N TYR A 185 -31.73 13.87 1.96
CA TYR A 185 -33.03 14.51 2.18
C TYR A 185 -33.29 14.61 3.69
N ARG A 186 -33.23 15.84 4.24
CA ARG A 186 -33.70 16.22 5.60
C ARG A 186 -32.90 15.70 6.81
N GLY A 187 -31.61 16.04 6.90
CA GLY A 187 -30.95 16.22 8.22
C GLY A 187 -30.59 14.95 9.02
N LYS A 188 -30.74 13.74 8.45
CA LYS A 188 -30.12 12.51 8.97
C LYS A 188 -29.20 11.91 7.91
N TYR A 189 -27.90 11.87 8.19
CA TYR A 189 -26.86 11.35 7.29
C TYR A 189 -26.92 9.82 7.24
N ILE A 190 -27.59 9.24 6.25
CA ILE A 190 -27.66 7.79 6.06
C ILE A 190 -26.45 7.36 5.22
N ARG A 191 -25.51 6.63 5.83
CA ARG A 191 -24.35 6.03 5.13
C ARG A 191 -24.70 4.66 4.59
N PHE A 192 -24.51 4.41 3.30
CA PHE A 192 -24.66 3.07 2.74
C PHE A 192 -23.40 2.60 2.02
N ASN A 193 -23.32 1.29 1.80
CA ASN A 193 -22.28 0.63 1.02
C ASN A 193 -22.74 0.47 -0.42
N ARG A 194 -21.83 0.65 -1.38
CA ARG A 194 -22.14 0.50 -2.80
C ARG A 194 -21.06 -0.30 -3.50
N SER A 195 -21.25 -1.62 -3.55
CA SER A 195 -20.36 -2.48 -4.32
C SER A 195 -20.42 -2.17 -5.81
N VAL A 196 -19.30 -2.36 -6.49
CA VAL A 196 -19.15 -2.18 -7.94
C VAL A 196 -19.26 -3.53 -8.62
N ARG A 197 -20.05 -3.61 -9.69
CA ARG A 197 -20.17 -4.84 -10.48
C ARG A 197 -19.10 -4.88 -11.56
N ALA A 198 -18.51 -6.05 -11.84
CA ALA A 198 -17.51 -6.22 -12.89
C ALA A 198 -18.00 -5.73 -14.26
N SER A 199 -19.28 -5.93 -14.59
CA SER A 199 -19.90 -5.41 -15.83
C SER A 199 -19.94 -3.89 -15.94
N GLN A 200 -19.72 -3.15 -14.85
CA GLN A 200 -19.65 -1.69 -14.84
C GLN A 200 -18.25 -1.18 -15.19
N ILE A 201 -17.24 -2.04 -15.21
CA ILE A 201 -15.85 -1.71 -15.52
C ILE A 201 -15.64 -1.89 -17.02
N ARG A 202 -15.42 -0.80 -17.74
CA ARG A 202 -15.11 -0.84 -19.17
C ARG A 202 -13.66 -1.23 -19.38
N ALA A 203 -13.41 -2.23 -20.25
CA ALA A 203 -12.08 -2.71 -20.59
C ALA A 203 -11.25 -3.05 -19.33
N PRO A 204 -11.65 -4.07 -18.53
CA PRO A 204 -11.03 -4.37 -17.23
C PRO A 204 -9.52 -4.60 -17.29
N GLY A 205 -9.00 -5.12 -18.42
CA GLY A 205 -7.56 -5.25 -18.65
C GLY A 205 -6.79 -3.92 -18.80
N ASN A 206 -7.47 -2.78 -18.82
CA ASN A 206 -6.86 -1.45 -18.81
C ASN A 206 -7.18 -0.66 -17.54
N VAL A 207 -7.90 -1.25 -16.56
CA VAL A 207 -8.32 -0.57 -15.35
C VAL A 207 -7.58 -1.11 -14.14
N ILE A 208 -6.95 -0.22 -13.38
CA ILE A 208 -6.21 -0.50 -12.14
C ILE A 208 -7.21 -0.77 -11.02
N LEU A 209 -7.10 -1.97 -10.45
CA LEU A 209 -7.81 -2.43 -9.26
C LEU A 209 -7.13 -1.97 -7.97
N ALA A 210 -5.80 -2.06 -7.92
CA ALA A 210 -5.01 -1.76 -6.72
C ALA A 210 -3.56 -1.43 -7.09
N THR A 211 -2.84 -0.75 -6.19
CA THR A 211 -1.42 -0.40 -6.36
C THR A 211 -0.65 -0.66 -5.08
N GLU A 212 0.67 -0.81 -5.17
CA GLU A 212 1.52 -0.87 -3.97
C GLU A 212 1.28 0.33 -3.04
N PHE A 213 1.26 0.07 -1.73
CA PHE A 213 1.19 1.09 -0.71
C PHE A 213 2.55 1.77 -0.57
N ASN A 214 2.55 3.08 -0.31
CA ASN A 214 3.76 3.81 0.06
C ASN A 214 4.40 3.25 1.35
N ASN A 215 5.72 3.32 1.49
CA ASN A 215 6.43 2.85 2.69
C ASN A 215 6.30 3.79 3.90
N ASP A 216 5.73 5.00 3.73
CA ASP A 216 5.42 5.93 4.81
C ASP A 216 3.95 5.84 5.25
N TRP A 217 3.68 5.09 6.32
CA TRP A 217 2.33 4.96 6.86
C TRP A 217 1.82 6.27 7.50
N LYS A 218 2.69 7.21 7.91
CA LYS A 218 2.26 8.47 8.53
C LYS A 218 1.55 9.38 7.54
N ALA A 219 1.77 9.18 6.24
CA ALA A 219 1.01 9.82 5.18
C ALA A 219 -0.51 9.59 5.29
N ILE A 220 -0.91 8.44 5.87
CA ILE A 220 -2.32 8.06 6.00
C ILE A 220 -2.83 8.05 7.44
N ALA A 221 -2.03 8.54 8.39
CA ALA A 221 -2.45 8.69 9.77
C ALA A 221 -3.46 9.84 9.92
N VAL A 222 -4.17 9.85 11.04
CA VAL A 222 -5.02 10.97 11.48
C VAL A 222 -4.82 11.22 12.97
N GLY A 223 -4.99 12.47 13.41
CA GLY A 223 -4.70 12.88 14.79
C GLY A 223 -3.27 13.41 14.92
N GLY A 224 -2.89 13.87 16.11
CA GLY A 224 -1.52 14.32 16.42
C GLY A 224 -1.35 15.83 16.60
N GLY A 225 -1.00 16.22 17.84
CA GLY A 225 -0.29 17.47 18.11
C GLY A 225 1.20 17.33 17.76
N THR A 226 2.09 18.01 18.49
CA THR A 226 3.55 18.05 18.24
C THR A 226 4.28 16.70 18.38
N TYR A 227 3.61 15.63 18.85
CA TYR A 227 4.21 14.32 19.12
C TYR A 227 3.48 13.20 18.37
N ASP A 228 4.26 12.28 17.80
CA ASP A 228 3.78 11.17 16.97
C ASP A 228 2.92 10.14 17.71
N SER A 229 2.94 10.10 19.05
CA SER A 229 2.29 9.07 19.87
C SER A 229 0.76 9.14 19.93
N ALA A 230 0.14 10.03 19.17
CA ALA A 230 -1.32 10.17 19.07
C ALA A 230 -1.83 9.96 17.64
N LEU A 231 -1.01 9.34 16.77
CA LEU A 231 -1.34 9.09 15.37
C LEU A 231 -2.12 7.79 15.20
N LEU A 232 -3.33 7.90 14.64
CA LEU A 232 -4.19 6.78 14.30
C LEU A 232 -4.06 6.45 12.81
N VAL A 233 -3.52 5.28 12.47
CA VAL A 233 -3.34 4.83 11.07
C VAL A 233 -4.70 4.62 10.39
N LYS A 234 -4.89 5.02 9.13
CA LYS A 234 -6.13 4.73 8.37
C LYS A 234 -5.86 3.84 7.15
N SER A 235 -5.18 2.71 7.37
CA SER A 235 -4.78 1.76 6.32
C SER A 235 -5.93 1.08 5.58
N HIS A 236 -7.15 1.14 6.12
CA HIS A 236 -8.36 0.67 5.45
C HIS A 236 -8.92 1.63 4.38
N ARG A 237 -8.33 2.82 4.19
CA ARG A 237 -8.84 3.80 3.22
C ARG A 237 -8.32 3.48 1.81
N PRO A 238 -9.21 3.35 0.82
CA PRO A 238 -8.78 3.19 -0.57
C PRO A 238 -8.22 4.51 -1.09
N ILE A 239 -7.49 4.46 -2.22
CA ILE A 239 -7.02 5.65 -2.92
C ILE A 239 -8.04 6.11 -3.95
N THR A 240 -8.25 7.41 -4.08
CA THR A 240 -8.86 7.95 -5.30
C THR A 240 -7.78 8.19 -6.35
N PRO A 241 -8.08 8.04 -7.64
CA PRO A 241 -7.06 8.24 -8.66
C PRO A 241 -6.60 9.68 -8.79
N PHE A 242 -7.53 10.65 -8.91
CA PHE A 242 -7.29 12.09 -9.13
C PHE A 242 -8.48 12.91 -8.60
N LEU A 243 -8.26 14.17 -8.24
CA LEU A 243 -9.34 15.10 -7.87
C LEU A 243 -9.40 16.26 -8.87
N SER A 244 -10.59 16.59 -9.35
CA SER A 244 -10.86 17.81 -10.11
C SER A 244 -11.31 18.93 -9.17
N LEU A 245 -10.80 20.14 -9.43
CA LEU A 245 -10.97 21.35 -8.62
C LEU A 245 -12.41 21.80 -8.43
N ALA A 246 -13.36 21.26 -9.19
CA ALA A 246 -14.77 21.53 -8.98
C ALA A 246 -15.37 20.37 -8.19
N THR A 247 -15.58 20.58 -6.89
CA THR A 247 -16.27 19.67 -5.98
C THR A 247 -17.51 19.06 -6.65
N GLY A 248 -17.42 17.80 -7.09
CA GLY A 248 -18.51 17.08 -7.76
C GLY A 248 -18.46 16.98 -9.29
N SER A 249 -17.36 17.40 -9.95
CA SER A 249 -17.27 17.47 -11.42
C SER A 249 -16.25 16.51 -12.01
N ASP A 250 -16.50 16.12 -13.25
CA ASP A 250 -15.74 15.14 -14.03
C ASP A 250 -14.24 15.44 -14.06
N VAL A 251 -13.47 14.51 -13.49
CA VAL A 251 -12.01 14.57 -13.40
C VAL A 251 -11.31 14.58 -14.77
N TYR A 252 -12.06 14.28 -15.83
CA TYR A 252 -11.59 14.27 -17.21
C TYR A 252 -12.28 15.32 -18.10
N SER A 253 -13.32 16.01 -17.61
CA SER A 253 -13.92 17.18 -18.29
C SER A 253 -13.04 18.43 -18.23
N SER A 254 -12.10 18.47 -17.28
CA SER A 254 -11.03 19.45 -17.30
C SER A 254 -10.12 19.17 -18.51
N GLY A 255 -9.80 20.20 -19.29
CA GLY A 255 -8.97 20.10 -20.50
C GLY A 255 -7.67 19.29 -20.30
N PRO A 256 -6.99 18.91 -21.39
CA PRO A 256 -6.07 17.77 -21.52
C PRO A 256 -4.83 17.72 -20.59
N TYR A 257 -4.68 18.68 -19.68
CA TYR A 257 -3.53 18.84 -18.77
C TYR A 257 -3.90 19.17 -17.31
N LEU A 258 -5.15 19.06 -16.86
CA LEU A 258 -5.56 19.67 -15.57
C LEU A 258 -6.23 18.78 -14.52
N GLY A 259 -6.44 17.48 -14.75
CA GLY A 259 -6.81 16.55 -13.66
C GLY A 259 -5.65 16.19 -12.72
N PHE A 260 -4.43 16.52 -13.15
CA PHE A 260 -3.19 16.25 -12.44
C PHE A 260 -2.21 17.41 -12.68
N ARG A 261 -1.97 18.24 -11.65
CA ARG A 261 -0.87 19.23 -11.70
C ARG A 261 0.35 18.66 -10.99
N LEU A 262 1.38 18.35 -11.76
CA LEU A 262 2.69 17.96 -11.23
C LEU A 262 3.31 19.16 -10.50
N GLY A 263 3.56 19.03 -9.19
CA GLY A 263 4.39 19.98 -8.45
C GLY A 263 3.77 21.36 -8.21
N ASP A 264 2.45 21.53 -8.30
CA ASP A 264 1.80 22.79 -7.90
C ASP A 264 1.76 22.87 -6.36
N THR A 265 2.44 23.87 -5.79
CA THR A 265 2.55 24.09 -4.34
C THR A 265 1.31 24.80 -3.75
N GLY A 266 0.25 24.98 -4.56
CA GLY A 266 -1.03 25.49 -4.09
C GLY A 266 -1.67 24.61 -2.99
N PRO A 267 -2.62 25.16 -2.21
CA PRO A 267 -3.19 24.49 -1.03
C PRO A 267 -3.97 23.19 -1.33
N THR A 268 -4.16 22.84 -2.61
CA THR A 268 -5.05 21.76 -3.03
C THR A 268 -4.70 21.14 -4.40
N PHE A 269 -4.23 19.87 -4.35
CA PHE A 269 -4.51 18.72 -5.26
C PHE A 269 -3.50 18.38 -6.40
N GLY A 270 -2.66 17.36 -6.15
CA GLY A 270 -1.74 16.69 -7.09
C GLY A 270 -1.00 15.50 -6.44
N ILE A 271 -0.27 14.67 -7.21
CA ILE A 271 0.74 13.74 -6.65
C ILE A 271 1.95 14.60 -6.31
N VAL A 272 2.35 14.57 -5.05
CA VAL A 272 3.52 15.31 -4.57
C VAL A 272 4.68 14.35 -4.29
N PRO A 273 5.94 14.79 -4.46
CA PRO A 273 7.10 14.01 -4.04
C PRO A 273 7.00 13.58 -2.57
N THR A 274 7.54 12.41 -2.21
CA THR A 274 7.43 11.83 -0.85
C THR A 274 7.87 12.80 0.25
N ASN A 275 8.90 13.62 0.01
CA ASN A 275 9.38 14.61 0.99
C ASN A 275 8.46 15.82 1.19
N GLN A 276 7.41 15.96 0.37
CA GLN A 276 6.35 16.97 0.51
C GLN A 276 5.05 16.37 1.04
N VAL A 277 4.99 15.05 1.28
CA VAL A 277 3.84 14.40 1.91
C VAL A 277 3.88 14.69 3.41
N GLY A 278 3.07 15.65 3.86
CA GLY A 278 2.97 16.00 5.29
C GLY A 278 2.37 14.88 6.14
N ALA A 279 2.65 14.91 7.46
CA ALA A 279 1.99 14.02 8.43
C ALA A 279 0.46 14.23 8.38
N ASN A 280 -0.29 13.13 8.26
CA ASN A 280 -1.76 13.14 8.08
C ASN A 280 -2.23 13.66 6.71
N ALA A 281 -1.47 13.37 5.65
CA ALA A 281 -1.77 13.74 4.27
C ALA A 281 -3.13 13.26 3.76
N ILE A 282 -3.86 12.38 4.44
CA ILE A 282 -5.24 12.01 4.07
C ILE A 282 -6.31 13.03 4.53
N ASN A 283 -5.96 13.93 5.46
CA ASN A 283 -6.88 14.91 6.07
C ASN A 283 -6.62 16.37 5.66
N LYS A 284 -5.37 16.72 5.31
CA LYS A 284 -4.99 18.10 4.93
C LYS A 284 -4.90 18.33 3.42
N VAL A 285 -4.90 17.25 2.65
CA VAL A 285 -4.97 17.23 1.19
C VAL A 285 -5.73 15.92 0.86
N PRO A 286 -6.64 15.84 -0.11
CA PRO A 286 -6.91 14.61 -0.84
C PRO A 286 -5.63 14.27 -1.62
N LEU A 287 -4.65 13.69 -0.92
CA LEU A 287 -3.42 13.21 -1.53
C LEU A 287 -3.62 11.78 -2.06
N ASN A 288 -3.32 11.62 -3.34
CA ASN A 288 -3.18 10.33 -4.00
C ASN A 288 -1.73 9.86 -3.80
N ALA A 289 -1.44 9.31 -2.62
CA ALA A 289 -0.20 8.58 -2.38
C ALA A 289 -0.26 7.25 -3.16
N VAL A 290 -0.01 7.32 -4.46
CA VAL A 290 -0.06 6.18 -5.37
C VAL A 290 1.29 5.48 -5.38
N GLY A 291 1.32 4.21 -4.98
CA GLY A 291 2.48 3.36 -5.26
C GLY A 291 3.64 3.55 -4.29
N ARG A 292 4.33 2.47 -3.93
CA ARG A 292 5.75 2.56 -3.63
C ARG A 292 6.52 2.54 -4.94
N HIS A 293 7.53 3.38 -5.03
CA HIS A 293 8.40 3.44 -6.19
C HIS A 293 9.64 2.56 -6.03
N HIS A 294 9.83 1.64 -6.97
CA HIS A 294 11.04 0.81 -7.11
C HIS A 294 12.07 1.47 -8.02
N PRO A 295 13.37 1.20 -7.83
CA PRO A 295 14.40 1.58 -8.80
C PRO A 295 14.08 0.97 -10.16
N GLY A 296 13.95 1.80 -11.18
CA GLY A 296 13.60 1.37 -12.53
C GLY A 296 13.83 2.50 -13.52
N SER A 297 14.72 2.26 -14.46
CA SER A 297 14.84 2.98 -15.71
C SER A 297 14.01 2.24 -16.75
N TYR A 298 12.76 2.66 -17.01
CA TYR A 298 12.05 2.17 -18.20
C TYR A 298 11.38 3.31 -18.96
N ARG A 299 11.80 3.43 -20.22
CA ARG A 299 11.39 4.40 -21.23
C ARG A 299 10.11 3.89 -21.92
N GLY A 300 9.03 4.64 -21.75
CA GLY A 300 8.02 4.83 -22.79
C GLY A 300 8.32 6.10 -23.62
N ASN A 301 7.30 6.65 -24.28
CA ASN A 301 7.39 7.89 -25.09
C ASN A 301 7.40 9.20 -24.26
N ILE A 302 7.53 9.12 -22.93
CA ILE A 302 7.42 10.27 -22.03
C ILE A 302 8.81 10.60 -21.48
N PRO A 303 9.32 11.84 -21.62
CA PRO A 303 10.57 12.25 -20.99
C PRO A 303 10.37 12.37 -19.47
N VAL A 304 10.89 11.41 -18.71
CA VAL A 304 10.85 11.43 -17.23
C VAL A 304 12.28 11.60 -16.70
N LYS A 305 12.55 12.69 -15.97
CA LYS A 305 13.84 12.95 -15.30
C LYS A 305 13.94 12.13 -14.02
N ALA A 306 15.16 11.86 -13.54
CA ALA A 306 15.38 11.17 -12.27
C ALA A 306 14.80 11.92 -11.04
N SER A 307 14.51 13.22 -11.20
CA SER A 307 13.79 14.07 -10.23
C SER A 307 12.29 13.82 -10.18
N ASP A 308 11.74 13.11 -11.16
CA ASP A 308 10.30 13.05 -11.36
C ASP A 308 9.76 11.84 -10.58
N MET A 309 9.34 12.11 -9.34
CA MET A 309 8.42 11.31 -8.54
C MET A 309 8.71 9.80 -8.40
N GLY A 310 9.98 9.42 -8.33
CA GLY A 310 10.41 8.08 -7.96
C GLY A 310 10.02 6.99 -8.95
N GLY A 311 11.00 6.37 -9.62
CA GLY A 311 10.90 5.06 -10.30
C GLY A 311 9.53 4.51 -10.74
N THR A 312 9.33 3.20 -10.59
CA THR A 312 8.13 2.49 -11.08
C THR A 312 7.41 1.76 -9.94
N ALA A 313 6.09 1.67 -9.97
CA ALA A 313 5.29 0.90 -9.00
C ALA A 313 4.61 -0.30 -9.68
N ASN A 314 4.25 -1.32 -8.90
CA ASN A 314 3.39 -2.41 -9.38
C ASN A 314 1.91 -2.01 -9.28
N PHE A 315 1.20 -2.13 -10.39
CA PHE A 315 -0.25 -1.91 -10.50
C PHE A 315 -0.95 -3.22 -10.82
N ILE A 316 -1.97 -3.55 -10.03
CA ILE A 316 -2.84 -4.70 -10.23
C ILE A 316 -4.06 -4.22 -11.03
N PHE A 317 -4.39 -4.90 -12.11
CA PHE A 317 -5.52 -4.57 -12.98
C PHE A 317 -6.74 -5.43 -12.66
N CYS A 318 -7.92 -5.01 -13.12
CA CYS A 318 -9.19 -5.68 -12.83
C CYS A 318 -9.30 -7.07 -13.44
N ASP A 319 -8.59 -7.39 -14.52
CA ASP A 319 -8.49 -8.77 -15.03
C ASP A 319 -7.47 -9.63 -14.24
N GLY A 320 -6.92 -9.07 -13.16
CA GLY A 320 -5.96 -9.69 -12.27
C GLY A 320 -4.52 -9.71 -12.79
N HIS A 321 -4.17 -9.13 -13.94
CA HIS A 321 -2.75 -9.01 -14.31
C HIS A 321 -2.05 -7.89 -13.52
N VAL A 322 -0.72 -7.89 -13.53
CA VAL A 322 0.10 -6.89 -12.85
C VAL A 322 1.09 -6.29 -13.83
N GLU A 323 1.14 -4.96 -13.88
CA GLU A 323 2.10 -4.23 -14.71
C GLU A 323 2.95 -3.30 -13.83
N ARG A 324 4.24 -3.19 -14.15
CA ARG A 324 5.16 -2.27 -13.46
C ARG A 324 5.38 -1.04 -14.33
N LYS A 325 4.88 0.12 -13.89
CA LYS A 325 4.90 1.37 -14.69
C LYS A 325 5.23 2.59 -13.85
N HIS A 326 5.44 3.73 -14.51
CA HIS A 326 5.44 5.01 -13.85
C HIS A 326 4.00 5.41 -13.51
N VAL A 327 3.77 5.99 -12.32
CA VAL A 327 2.44 6.49 -11.93
C VAL A 327 1.91 7.46 -12.99
N LEU A 328 2.75 8.36 -13.52
CA LEU A 328 2.36 9.32 -14.56
C LEU A 328 1.78 8.64 -15.81
N GLU A 329 2.37 7.53 -16.26
CA GLU A 329 1.88 6.80 -17.42
C GLU A 329 0.46 6.26 -17.20
N THR A 330 0.17 5.77 -15.99
CA THR A 330 -1.19 5.33 -15.64
C THR A 330 -2.21 6.46 -15.66
N CYS A 331 -1.76 7.69 -15.43
CA CYS A 331 -2.60 8.89 -15.49
C CYS A 331 -2.90 9.25 -16.94
N GLU A 332 -1.86 9.37 -17.78
CA GLU A 332 -1.98 9.75 -19.19
C GLU A 332 -2.82 8.75 -20.00
N GLN A 333 -2.70 7.45 -19.67
CA GLN A 333 -3.45 6.38 -20.31
C GLN A 333 -4.83 6.15 -19.71
N PHE A 334 -5.25 6.96 -18.73
CA PHE A 334 -6.56 6.84 -18.08
C PHE A 334 -6.81 5.46 -17.46
N GLN A 335 -5.76 4.81 -16.95
CA GLN A 335 -5.81 3.42 -16.47
C GLN A 335 -6.53 3.26 -15.12
N TRP A 336 -7.05 4.33 -14.53
CA TRP A 336 -7.75 4.25 -13.24
C TRP A 336 -9.26 4.07 -13.35
N GLY A 337 -9.77 3.94 -14.57
CA GLY A 337 -11.18 3.75 -14.89
C GLY A 337 -11.85 5.00 -15.44
N ASP A 338 -13.03 4.79 -16.03
CA ASP A 338 -13.87 5.82 -16.65
C ASP A 338 -15.02 6.30 -15.75
N ARG A 339 -15.06 5.84 -14.50
CA ARG A 339 -16.07 6.19 -13.49
C ARG A 339 -15.43 6.41 -12.15
N PHE A 340 -15.90 7.41 -11.41
CA PHE A 340 -15.46 7.70 -10.05
C PHE A 340 -16.63 7.77 -9.09
N TYR A 341 -16.41 7.23 -7.89
CA TYR A 341 -17.28 7.40 -6.74
C TYR A 341 -16.57 8.34 -5.77
N GLY A 342 -17.11 9.54 -5.57
CA GLY A 342 -16.51 10.53 -4.68
C GLY A 342 -16.37 10.01 -3.24
N ILE A 343 -15.20 10.22 -2.63
CA ILE A 343 -14.97 9.92 -1.20
C ILE A 343 -15.81 10.83 -0.27
N THR A 344 -16.33 11.94 -0.81
CA THR A 344 -17.11 12.97 -0.11
C THR A 344 -18.56 13.03 -0.62
N GLY A 345 -19.45 12.23 0.00
CA GLY A 345 -20.80 12.62 0.43
C GLY A 345 -21.85 13.09 -0.58
N THR A 346 -21.59 13.17 -1.90
CA THR A 346 -22.59 13.71 -2.84
C THR A 346 -23.02 12.75 -3.94
N ASN A 347 -22.56 11.50 -3.91
CA ASN A 347 -23.07 10.44 -4.81
C ASN A 347 -23.00 10.78 -6.32
N ASN A 348 -22.11 11.67 -6.75
CA ASN A 348 -21.91 11.87 -8.18
C ASN A 348 -21.12 10.65 -8.70
N VAL A 349 -21.79 9.77 -9.45
CA VAL A 349 -21.12 8.86 -10.37
C VAL A 349 -20.68 9.70 -11.53
N ILE A 350 -19.42 10.09 -11.51
CA ILE A 350 -18.92 10.94 -12.57
C ILE A 350 -18.33 10.07 -13.66
N LYS A 351 -18.94 10.13 -14.85
CA LYS A 351 -18.37 9.53 -16.05
C LYS A 351 -17.23 10.41 -16.52
N ALA A 352 -16.17 9.75 -16.93
CA ALA A 352 -14.95 10.33 -17.45
C ALA A 352 -15.05 10.95 -18.85
N ARG A 353 -16.22 10.84 -19.48
CA ARG A 353 -16.44 11.16 -20.89
C ARG A 353 -17.88 11.55 -21.12
#